data_AF-A0A960J1K6-F1
#
_entry.id   AF-A0A960J1K6-F1
#
_cell.length_a   1.000
_cell.length_b   1.000
_cell.length_c   1.000
_cell.angle_alpha   90.00
_cell.angle_beta   90.00
_cell.angle_gamma   90.00
#
_symmetry.space_group_name_H-M   'P 1'
#
loop_
_entity.id
_entity.type
_entity.pdbx_description
1 polymer ?
#
loop_
_entity_poly.entity_id
_entity_poly.type
_entity_poly.pdbx_seq_one_letter_code
_entity_poly.pdbx_strand_id
1 'polypeptide(L)'
;MPSLQPPARRPGRLALALALGAALLAGSLVGCGSDGGDTAGSSTSTSAPDPATTVTTATPSGPATTAAGDTTEARVYFARDEAVATAGRTVATPAVARGALDALLEGPTADEAGIGMTSEIPEATELLGVDVADGTATVDLSAAFESGGGSLSMQLRVAQVVFTLTQFPTVDEVDVHLDGDAVEAIGGEGVPADGLTRADFENVTPLILVEAPVPGATVSSPVELSGTANTFEANVRYTITGADGTVLADGFTTATAGTGTWGTFSVEVDLEGRPTGTGTVTAFEESAEDGSAVNEYDVPVRFG
;
A
#
# COMPACT_ATOMS: atom_id res chain seq x y z
N MET A 1 -39.00 46.27 34.68
CA MET A 1 -38.41 45.60 33.50
C MET A 1 -38.55 44.10 33.70
N PRO A 2 -39.65 43.46 33.29
CA PRO A 2 -39.82 42.03 33.46
C PRO A 2 -39.15 41.27 32.31
N SER A 3 -38.25 40.37 32.68
CA SER A 3 -37.46 39.50 31.82
C SER A 3 -38.33 38.50 31.06
N LEU A 4 -38.20 38.46 29.73
CA LEU A 4 -38.83 37.49 28.84
C LEU A 4 -38.04 36.17 28.86
N GLN A 5 -38.68 35.11 29.34
CA GLN A 5 -38.17 33.74 29.30
C GLN A 5 -38.61 33.08 27.97
N PRO A 6 -37.73 32.34 27.25
CA PRO A 6 -38.12 31.66 26.02
C PRO A 6 -38.91 30.36 26.28
N PRO A 7 -39.81 29.93 25.36
CA PRO A 7 -40.64 28.75 25.56
C PRO A 7 -39.86 27.44 25.37
N ALA A 8 -40.18 26.45 26.21
CA ALA A 8 -39.62 25.10 26.23
C ALA A 8 -39.93 24.31 24.95
N ARG A 9 -38.89 23.72 24.34
CA ARG A 9 -39.01 22.75 23.24
C ARG A 9 -39.47 21.40 23.79
N ARG A 10 -40.56 20.86 23.26
CA ARG A 10 -41.02 19.47 23.51
C ARG A 10 -40.19 18.49 22.67
N PRO A 11 -39.77 17.34 23.21
CA PRO A 11 -39.11 16.30 22.42
C PRO A 11 -40.16 15.54 21.60
N GLY A 12 -39.97 15.53 20.27
CA GLY A 12 -40.72 14.67 19.37
C GLY A 12 -40.28 13.22 19.53
N ARG A 13 -41.18 12.36 20.01
CA ARG A 13 -41.05 10.91 19.93
C ARG A 13 -41.45 10.49 18.51
N LEU A 14 -40.52 9.98 17.71
CA LEU A 14 -40.87 9.17 16.54
C LEU A 14 -40.60 7.71 16.83
N ALA A 15 -41.61 6.89 16.51
CA ALA A 15 -41.75 5.52 16.92
C ALA A 15 -40.98 4.56 15.99
N LEU A 16 -40.41 3.56 16.63
CA LEU A 16 -39.91 2.30 16.10
C LEU A 16 -41.02 1.55 15.35
N ALA A 17 -40.76 1.11 14.12
CA ALA A 17 -41.58 0.13 13.41
C ALA A 17 -40.68 -1.05 12.99
N LEU A 18 -40.77 -2.11 13.78
CA LEU A 18 -40.23 -3.45 13.54
C LEU A 18 -41.07 -4.12 12.43
N ALA A 19 -40.44 -4.67 11.39
CA ALA A 19 -41.10 -5.59 10.47
C ALA A 19 -40.27 -6.87 10.33
N LEU A 20 -40.69 -7.90 11.08
CA LEU A 20 -40.26 -9.29 10.95
C LEU A 20 -40.89 -9.89 9.69
N GLY A 21 -40.08 -10.48 8.80
CA GLY A 21 -40.56 -11.25 7.65
C GLY A 21 -39.78 -12.56 7.53
N ALA A 22 -40.25 -13.60 8.22
CA ALA A 22 -39.78 -14.96 8.04
C ALA A 22 -40.70 -15.70 7.06
N ALA A 23 -40.13 -16.36 6.05
CA ALA A 23 -40.83 -17.33 5.22
C ALA A 23 -39.93 -18.55 4.98
N LEU A 24 -40.27 -19.64 5.68
CA LEU A 24 -39.83 -21.00 5.38
C LEU A 24 -40.51 -21.49 4.09
N LEU A 25 -39.79 -22.23 3.26
CA LEU A 25 -40.33 -23.29 2.40
C LEU A 25 -39.28 -24.37 2.16
N ALA A 26 -39.63 -25.59 2.58
CA ALA A 26 -38.88 -26.82 2.43
C ALA A 26 -39.25 -27.54 1.11
N GLY A 27 -38.30 -28.29 0.55
CA GLY A 27 -38.53 -29.23 -0.55
C GLY A 27 -37.33 -30.13 -0.77
N SER A 28 -37.46 -31.39 -0.36
CA SER A 28 -36.51 -32.51 -0.53
C SER A 28 -36.70 -33.23 -1.88
N LEU A 29 -35.67 -33.96 -2.33
CA LEU A 29 -35.71 -35.27 -3.05
C LEU A 29 -34.26 -35.64 -3.47
N VAL A 30 -33.59 -36.57 -2.79
CA VAL A 30 -33.40 -38.00 -3.15
C VAL A 30 -32.58 -38.24 -4.44
N GLY A 31 -31.42 -38.87 -4.27
CA GLY A 31 -30.63 -39.52 -5.32
C GLY A 31 -29.52 -40.40 -4.73
N CYS A 32 -29.83 -41.69 -4.50
CA CYS A 32 -28.91 -42.74 -4.06
C CYS A 32 -28.70 -43.78 -5.17
N GLY A 33 -27.52 -44.44 -5.15
CA GLY A 33 -27.22 -45.74 -5.78
C GLY A 33 -26.25 -45.63 -6.96
N SER A 34 -25.24 -46.49 -7.17
CA SER A 34 -24.83 -47.79 -6.57
C SER A 34 -23.47 -48.14 -7.22
N ASP A 35 -22.40 -48.51 -6.53
CA ASP A 35 -22.04 -49.79 -5.86
C ASP A 35 -21.27 -50.81 -6.73
N GLY A 36 -20.23 -51.43 -6.13
CA GLY A 36 -19.51 -52.64 -6.56
C GLY A 36 -18.22 -52.43 -7.39
N GLY A 37 -17.06 -53.03 -7.07
CA GLY A 37 -16.72 -53.98 -6.02
C GLY A 37 -15.24 -54.37 -6.04
N ASP A 38 -14.83 -54.97 -4.92
CA ASP A 38 -13.59 -55.63 -4.49
C ASP A 38 -12.56 -56.09 -5.55
N THR A 39 -11.26 -55.98 -5.21
CA THR A 39 -10.46 -57.15 -4.78
C THR A 39 -9.02 -56.79 -4.40
N ALA A 40 -8.58 -57.33 -3.27
CA ALA A 40 -7.20 -57.35 -2.81
C ALA A 40 -6.34 -58.32 -3.65
N GLY A 41 -5.06 -57.99 -3.83
CA GLY A 41 -4.06 -58.87 -4.42
C GLY A 41 -2.65 -58.30 -4.35
N SER A 42 -1.95 -58.54 -3.24
CA SER A 42 -0.50 -58.41 -3.16
C SER A 42 0.18 -59.41 -4.10
N SER A 43 1.20 -58.98 -4.83
CA SER A 43 2.30 -59.85 -5.29
C SER A 43 3.54 -59.03 -5.65
N THR A 44 4.63 -59.39 -4.98
CA THR A 44 6.01 -58.96 -5.18
C THR A 44 6.57 -59.39 -6.53
N SER A 45 7.56 -58.66 -7.05
CA SER A 45 8.65 -59.23 -7.85
C SER A 45 9.87 -58.31 -7.94
N THR A 46 10.95 -58.82 -7.34
CA THR A 46 12.37 -58.55 -7.53
C THR A 46 12.78 -58.37 -9.00
N SER A 47 13.74 -57.47 -9.25
CA SER A 47 14.59 -57.50 -10.45
C SER A 47 16.02 -57.05 -10.12
N ALA A 48 16.96 -57.90 -10.50
CA ALA A 48 18.39 -57.66 -10.72
C ALA A 48 18.85 -58.75 -11.73
N PRO A 49 19.96 -58.63 -12.52
CA PRO A 49 21.01 -57.59 -12.51
C PRO A 49 21.55 -57.11 -13.92
N ASP A 50 22.42 -56.06 -13.87
CA ASP A 50 23.62 -55.71 -14.69
C ASP A 50 23.58 -55.49 -16.24
N PRO A 51 24.57 -54.81 -16.91
CA PRO A 51 25.75 -54.06 -16.42
C PRO A 51 25.98 -52.65 -17.05
N ALA A 52 27.06 -52.03 -16.56
CA ALA A 52 27.64 -50.72 -16.87
C ALA A 52 27.70 -50.29 -18.36
N THR A 53 27.44 -49.00 -18.59
CA THR A 53 28.12 -48.23 -19.65
C THR A 53 28.38 -46.81 -19.13
N THR A 54 29.64 -46.52 -18.85
CA THR A 54 30.18 -45.20 -18.59
C THR A 54 30.10 -44.34 -19.84
N VAL A 55 29.30 -43.27 -19.80
CA VAL A 55 29.42 -42.15 -20.75
C VAL A 55 29.77 -40.91 -19.95
N THR A 56 31.03 -40.51 -20.06
CA THR A 56 31.52 -39.21 -19.62
C THR A 56 30.94 -38.14 -20.54
N THR A 57 29.90 -37.46 -20.07
CA THR A 57 29.44 -36.20 -20.68
C THR A 57 30.18 -35.07 -20.00
N ALA A 58 31.10 -34.42 -20.72
CA ALA A 58 31.72 -33.19 -20.28
C ALA A 58 30.65 -32.08 -20.30
N THR A 59 30.30 -31.55 -19.14
CA THR A 59 29.51 -30.32 -18.99
C THR A 59 30.39 -29.14 -19.42
N PRO A 60 30.03 -28.37 -20.46
CA PRO A 60 30.65 -27.07 -20.66
C PRO A 60 30.15 -26.13 -19.56
N SER A 61 31.02 -25.82 -18.59
CA SER A 61 30.85 -24.66 -17.71
C SER A 61 31.02 -23.39 -18.56
N GLY A 62 29.93 -22.97 -19.20
CA GLY A 62 29.73 -21.56 -19.55
C GLY A 62 29.15 -20.84 -18.33
N PRO A 63 29.52 -19.58 -18.06
CA PRO A 63 28.81 -18.79 -17.06
C PRO A 63 27.34 -18.73 -17.48
N ALA A 64 26.44 -19.14 -16.58
CA ALA A 64 25.02 -18.88 -16.74
C ALA A 64 24.85 -17.36 -16.69
N THR A 65 24.76 -16.73 -17.86
CA THR A 65 24.20 -15.40 -17.97
C THR A 65 22.74 -15.52 -17.55
N THR A 66 22.45 -15.18 -16.30
CA THR A 66 21.10 -14.92 -15.82
C THR A 66 20.48 -13.91 -16.77
N ALA A 67 19.49 -14.34 -17.56
CA ALA A 67 18.68 -13.43 -18.35
C ALA A 67 18.06 -12.40 -17.39
N ALA A 68 18.20 -11.11 -17.70
CA ALA A 68 17.51 -10.06 -16.97
C ALA A 68 16.00 -10.37 -17.03
N GLY A 69 15.41 -10.64 -15.86
CA GLY A 69 13.97 -10.85 -15.76
C GLY A 69 13.22 -9.56 -16.11
N ASP A 70 11.97 -9.70 -16.57
CA ASP A 70 11.09 -8.56 -16.81
C ASP A 70 10.86 -7.80 -15.50
N THR A 71 10.85 -6.47 -15.55
CA THR A 71 10.65 -5.58 -14.39
C THR A 71 9.43 -4.70 -14.56
N THR A 72 8.86 -4.23 -13.45
CA THR A 72 7.77 -3.25 -13.41
C THR A 72 8.03 -2.21 -12.32
N GLU A 73 7.40 -1.05 -12.44
CA GLU A 73 7.38 -0.04 -11.37
C GLU A 73 6.41 -0.44 -10.27
N ALA A 74 6.79 -0.19 -9.02
CA ALA A 74 6.00 -0.33 -7.81
C ALA A 74 6.31 0.85 -6.88
N ARG A 75 5.40 1.15 -5.95
CA ARG A 75 5.63 2.10 -4.87
C ARG A 75 6.11 1.37 -3.61
N VAL A 76 6.85 2.07 -2.78
CA VAL A 76 7.10 1.70 -1.38
C VAL A 76 6.86 2.94 -0.53
N TYR A 77 6.48 2.75 0.74
CA TYR A 77 6.13 3.86 1.61
C TYR A 77 7.10 3.91 2.79
N PHE A 78 7.70 5.07 2.99
CA PHE A 78 8.63 5.36 4.08
C PHE A 78 8.01 6.38 5.05
N ALA A 79 8.70 6.68 6.15
CA ALA A 79 8.36 7.79 7.03
C ALA A 79 9.03 9.09 6.54
N ARG A 80 8.33 10.21 6.64
CA ARG A 80 8.85 11.59 6.47
C ARG A 80 7.98 12.52 7.30
N ASP A 81 8.60 13.35 8.14
CA ASP A 81 7.91 14.33 8.99
C ASP A 81 6.76 13.71 9.80
N GLU A 82 7.02 12.58 10.47
CA GLU A 82 6.06 11.83 11.30
C GLU A 82 4.86 11.22 10.53
N ALA A 83 4.89 11.22 9.20
CA ALA A 83 3.84 10.68 8.34
C ALA A 83 4.39 9.73 7.26
N VAL A 84 3.51 8.95 6.62
CA VAL A 84 3.89 8.11 5.46
C VAL A 84 4.20 8.96 4.23
N ALA A 85 5.17 8.53 3.43
CA ALA A 85 5.58 9.18 2.19
C ALA A 85 5.93 8.15 1.11
N THR A 86 5.54 8.46 -0.13
CA THR A 86 5.69 7.56 -1.28
C THR A 86 7.07 7.63 -1.93
N ALA A 87 7.66 6.49 -2.24
CA ALA A 87 8.85 6.31 -3.07
C ALA A 87 8.63 5.28 -4.19
N GLY A 88 9.44 5.34 -5.24
CA GLY A 88 9.36 4.46 -6.42
C GLY A 88 10.41 3.36 -6.42
N ARG A 89 10.05 2.17 -6.90
CA ARG A 89 10.96 1.03 -7.07
C ARG A 89 10.69 0.31 -8.37
N THR A 90 11.74 -0.05 -9.09
CA THR A 90 11.67 -1.03 -10.16
C THR A 90 11.86 -2.43 -9.56
N VAL A 91 10.85 -3.28 -9.67
CA VAL A 91 10.84 -4.63 -9.08
C VAL A 91 10.70 -5.71 -10.15
N ALA A 92 11.26 -6.88 -9.89
CA ALA A 92 11.19 -8.01 -10.82
C ALA A 92 9.78 -8.63 -10.84
N THR A 93 9.35 -9.08 -12.02
CA THR A 93 8.10 -9.81 -12.21
C THR A 93 8.37 -11.32 -12.28
N PRO A 94 7.41 -12.20 -11.89
CA PRO A 94 6.03 -11.90 -11.50
C PRO A 94 5.82 -11.55 -10.01
N ALA A 95 6.84 -11.67 -9.16
CA ALA A 95 6.70 -11.54 -7.70
C ALA A 95 6.74 -10.07 -7.21
N VAL A 96 5.86 -9.23 -7.76
CA VAL A 96 5.87 -7.76 -7.54
C VAL A 96 5.65 -7.38 -6.08
N ALA A 97 4.69 -8.01 -5.38
CA ALA A 97 4.43 -7.73 -3.97
C ALA A 97 5.63 -8.07 -3.07
N ARG A 98 6.26 -9.22 -3.31
CA ARG A 98 7.49 -9.60 -2.61
C ARG A 98 8.61 -8.61 -2.91
N GLY A 99 8.83 -8.27 -4.18
CA GLY A 99 9.86 -7.30 -4.56
C GLY A 99 9.67 -5.91 -3.95
N ALA A 100 8.42 -5.46 -3.80
CA ALA A 100 8.10 -4.20 -3.12
C ALA A 100 8.41 -4.27 -1.62
N LEU A 101 8.09 -5.37 -0.93
CA LEU A 101 8.45 -5.58 0.47
C LEU A 101 9.96 -5.70 0.68
N ASP A 102 10.67 -6.45 -0.18
CA ASP A 102 12.13 -6.55 -0.13
C ASP A 102 12.76 -5.14 -0.27
N ALA A 103 12.27 -4.32 -1.21
CA ALA A 103 12.73 -2.95 -1.39
C ALA A 103 12.34 -2.00 -0.25
N LEU A 104 11.22 -2.25 0.43
CA LEU A 104 10.83 -1.54 1.65
C LEU A 104 11.78 -1.86 2.81
N LEU A 105 12.15 -3.13 2.98
CA LEU A 105 13.10 -3.59 4.01
C LEU A 105 14.53 -3.11 3.74
N GLU A 106 14.93 -2.95 2.47
CA GLU A 106 16.21 -2.32 2.11
C GLU A 106 16.29 -0.85 2.55
N GLY A 107 15.13 -0.18 2.66
CA GLY A 107 15.03 1.19 3.15
C GLY A 107 15.13 2.26 2.06
N PRO A 108 15.15 3.54 2.46
CA PRO A 108 15.26 4.66 1.53
C PRO A 108 16.64 4.73 0.88
N THR A 109 16.68 5.13 -0.39
CA THR A 109 17.93 5.43 -1.10
C THR A 109 18.60 6.69 -0.53
N ALA A 110 19.86 6.95 -0.89
CA ALA A 110 20.56 8.14 -0.45
C ALA A 110 19.86 9.45 -0.89
N ASP A 111 19.26 9.47 -2.09
CA ASP A 111 18.51 10.63 -2.59
C ASP A 111 17.22 10.86 -1.79
N GLU A 112 16.50 9.78 -1.44
CA GLU A 112 15.28 9.79 -0.62
C GLU A 112 15.59 10.20 0.83
N ALA A 113 16.65 9.66 1.43
CA ALA A 113 17.12 10.09 2.73
C ALA A 113 17.55 11.57 2.72
N GLY A 114 18.11 12.04 1.60
CA GLY A 114 18.47 13.45 1.38
C GLY A 114 17.28 14.42 1.41
N ILE A 115 16.06 13.92 1.18
CA ILE A 115 14.80 14.68 1.31
C ILE A 115 14.00 14.32 2.57
N GLY A 116 14.66 13.70 3.55
CA GLY A 116 14.09 13.44 4.88
C GLY A 116 13.33 12.12 5.04
N MET A 117 13.39 11.20 4.07
CA MET A 117 12.76 9.88 4.20
C MET A 117 13.57 8.94 5.10
N THR A 118 12.89 8.24 6.01
CA THR A 118 13.47 7.23 6.92
C THR A 118 12.61 5.96 6.94
N SER A 119 13.19 4.84 7.38
CA SER A 119 12.42 3.63 7.66
C SER A 119 12.24 3.45 9.16
N GLU A 120 11.00 3.20 9.58
CA GLU A 120 10.69 2.79 10.96
C GLU A 120 10.85 1.27 11.19
N ILE A 121 11.16 0.50 10.13
CA ILE A 121 11.35 -0.95 10.21
C ILE A 121 12.78 -1.25 10.73
N PRO A 122 12.95 -2.08 11.78
CA PRO A 122 14.27 -2.44 12.27
C PRO A 122 15.08 -3.15 11.20
N GLU A 123 16.35 -2.78 11.05
CA GLU A 123 17.28 -3.36 10.05
C GLU A 123 17.43 -4.88 10.16
N ALA A 124 17.15 -5.45 11.34
CA ALA A 124 17.20 -6.90 11.58
C ALA A 124 15.93 -7.64 11.10
N THR A 125 14.95 -6.95 10.53
CA THR A 125 13.71 -7.55 10.04
C THR A 125 13.95 -8.31 8.75
N GLU A 126 13.51 -9.57 8.71
CA GLU A 126 13.56 -10.41 7.51
C GLU A 126 12.15 -10.66 6.96
N LEU A 127 12.00 -10.68 5.63
CA LEU A 127 10.78 -11.13 4.96
C LEU A 127 10.79 -12.66 4.78
N LEU A 128 9.99 -13.35 5.59
CA LEU A 128 9.87 -14.81 5.56
C LEU A 128 8.92 -15.26 4.45
N GLY A 129 7.82 -14.54 4.24
CA GLY A 129 6.81 -14.90 3.25
C GLY A 129 5.84 -13.76 2.92
N VAL A 130 5.22 -13.85 1.75
CA VAL A 130 4.05 -13.06 1.41
C VAL A 130 3.14 -13.89 0.53
N ASP A 131 1.86 -13.94 0.88
CA ASP A 131 0.80 -14.59 0.11
C ASP A 131 -0.36 -13.61 -0.08
N VAL A 132 -1.04 -13.68 -1.22
CA VAL A 132 -2.21 -12.85 -1.50
C VAL A 132 -3.34 -13.75 -1.94
N ALA A 133 -4.40 -13.80 -1.13
CA ALA A 133 -5.57 -14.61 -1.36
C ALA A 133 -6.83 -13.86 -0.95
N ASP A 134 -7.87 -13.94 -1.78
CA ASP A 134 -9.21 -13.40 -1.48
C ASP A 134 -9.27 -11.92 -1.04
N GLY A 135 -8.33 -11.09 -1.50
CA GLY A 135 -8.24 -9.67 -1.15
C GLY A 135 -7.34 -9.37 0.05
N THR A 136 -6.86 -10.39 0.76
CA THR A 136 -5.98 -10.23 1.92
C THR A 136 -4.54 -10.57 1.55
N ALA A 137 -3.60 -9.69 1.88
CA ALA A 137 -2.17 -9.97 1.80
C ALA A 137 -1.66 -10.40 3.19
N THR A 138 -1.28 -11.67 3.34
CA THR A 138 -0.62 -12.14 4.55
C THR A 138 0.89 -12.02 4.37
N VAL A 139 1.52 -11.15 5.16
CA VAL A 139 2.97 -10.96 5.19
C VAL A 139 3.55 -11.59 6.45
N ASP A 140 4.54 -12.45 6.28
CA ASP A 140 5.25 -13.12 7.38
C ASP A 140 6.64 -12.49 7.51
N LEU A 141 6.88 -11.86 8.65
CA LEU A 141 8.10 -11.14 9.00
C LEU A 141 8.78 -11.81 10.18
N SER A 142 10.10 -11.65 10.31
CA SER A 142 10.79 -12.10 11.52
C SER A 142 10.30 -11.33 12.76
N ALA A 143 10.36 -11.94 13.95
CA ALA A 143 10.02 -11.26 15.21
C ALA A 143 10.82 -9.97 15.48
N ALA A 144 11.95 -9.72 14.80
CA ALA A 144 12.64 -8.44 14.88
C ALA A 144 11.75 -7.24 14.49
N PHE A 145 10.71 -7.45 13.68
CA PHE A 145 9.77 -6.42 13.25
C PHE A 145 9.02 -5.75 14.42
N GLU A 146 8.79 -6.44 15.53
CA GLU A 146 8.08 -5.88 16.69
C GLU A 146 9.00 -5.12 17.66
N SER A 147 10.30 -5.09 17.39
CA SER A 147 11.30 -4.61 18.34
C SER A 147 11.57 -3.09 18.26
N GLY A 148 11.78 -2.47 19.42
CA GLY A 148 12.16 -1.06 19.55
C GLY A 148 11.04 -0.06 19.26
N GLY A 149 11.37 1.23 19.22
CA GLY A 149 10.43 2.31 18.96
C GLY A 149 9.45 2.62 20.11
N GLY A 150 8.59 3.60 19.88
CA GLY A 150 7.41 3.91 20.71
C GLY A 150 6.14 3.94 19.87
N SER A 151 5.01 4.41 20.41
CA SER A 151 3.68 4.30 19.78
C SER A 151 3.62 4.85 18.35
N LEU A 152 4.25 6.00 18.08
CA LEU A 152 4.26 6.61 16.75
C LEU A 152 5.11 5.78 15.77
N SER A 153 6.30 5.35 16.21
CA SER A 153 7.21 4.51 15.42
C SER A 153 6.54 3.18 15.06
N MET A 154 5.82 2.53 15.99
CA MET A 154 5.09 1.30 15.68
C MET A 154 3.96 1.51 14.67
N GLN A 155 3.18 2.58 14.81
CA GLN A 155 2.11 2.89 13.86
C GLN A 155 2.66 3.17 12.47
N LEU A 156 3.69 4.01 12.34
CA LEU A 156 4.35 4.26 11.06
C LEU A 156 4.98 2.98 10.49
N ARG A 157 5.61 2.15 11.32
CA ARG A 157 6.21 0.89 10.90
C ARG A 157 5.20 -0.02 10.21
N VAL A 158 4.04 -0.25 10.83
CA VAL A 158 2.99 -1.08 10.26
C VAL A 158 2.35 -0.37 9.06
N ALA A 159 2.13 0.95 9.12
CA ALA A 159 1.59 1.74 8.01
C ALA A 159 2.44 1.62 6.73
N GLN A 160 3.77 1.64 6.84
CA GLN A 160 4.67 1.46 5.69
C GLN A 160 4.42 0.13 4.96
N VAL A 161 4.20 -0.96 5.69
CA VAL A 161 3.88 -2.28 5.12
C VAL A 161 2.49 -2.26 4.48
N VAL A 162 1.50 -1.74 5.20
CA VAL A 162 0.10 -1.70 4.75
C VAL A 162 -0.06 -0.86 3.48
N PHE A 163 0.49 0.35 3.45
CA PHE A 163 0.43 1.20 2.26
C PHE A 163 1.15 0.57 1.06
N THR A 164 2.28 -0.11 1.30
CA THR A 164 3.05 -0.81 0.26
C THR A 164 2.27 -1.98 -0.33
N LEU A 165 1.56 -2.78 0.47
CA LEU A 165 0.80 -3.93 -0.05
C LEU A 165 -0.55 -3.53 -0.66
N THR A 166 -1.27 -2.59 -0.04
CA THR A 166 -2.58 -2.09 -0.52
C THR A 166 -2.47 -1.21 -1.77
N GLN A 167 -1.26 -0.96 -2.28
CA GLN A 167 -1.09 -0.33 -3.59
C GLN A 167 -1.61 -1.23 -4.73
N PHE A 168 -1.62 -2.55 -4.50
CA PHE A 168 -1.99 -3.52 -5.51
C PHE A 168 -3.51 -3.70 -5.51
N PRO A 169 -4.19 -3.56 -6.66
CA PRO A 169 -5.66 -3.62 -6.72
C PRO A 169 -6.29 -4.95 -6.27
N THR A 170 -5.48 -5.99 -6.07
CA THR A 170 -5.91 -7.31 -5.57
C THR A 170 -5.78 -7.44 -4.05
N VAL A 171 -5.32 -6.39 -3.36
CA VAL A 171 -5.11 -6.35 -1.91
C VAL A 171 -5.97 -5.24 -1.32
N ASP A 172 -7.02 -5.65 -0.61
CA ASP A 172 -7.94 -4.79 0.13
C ASP A 172 -7.45 -4.56 1.58
N GLU A 173 -6.84 -5.58 2.20
CA GLU A 173 -6.36 -5.55 3.58
C GLU A 173 -5.07 -6.38 3.77
N VAL A 174 -4.41 -6.22 4.91
CA VAL A 174 -3.12 -6.85 5.23
C VAL A 174 -3.16 -7.53 6.60
N ASP A 175 -2.66 -8.75 6.65
CA ASP A 175 -2.38 -9.48 7.89
C ASP A 175 -0.87 -9.61 8.07
N VAL A 176 -0.36 -9.28 9.26
CA VAL A 176 1.05 -9.38 9.63
C VAL A 176 1.24 -10.56 10.57
N HIS A 177 2.04 -11.53 10.13
CA HIS A 177 2.49 -12.67 10.92
C HIS A 177 3.95 -12.47 11.37
N LEU A 178 4.30 -13.07 12.51
CA LEU A 178 5.66 -13.04 13.05
C LEU A 178 6.18 -14.47 13.23
N ASP A 179 7.33 -14.77 12.62
CA ASP A 179 7.98 -16.09 12.66
C ASP A 179 7.02 -17.25 12.27
N GLY A 180 6.10 -17.00 11.34
CA GLY A 180 5.09 -17.95 10.86
C GLY A 180 3.80 -18.03 11.70
N ASP A 181 3.73 -17.34 12.84
CA ASP A 181 2.58 -17.33 13.72
C ASP A 181 1.71 -16.08 13.49
N ALA A 182 0.39 -16.27 13.50
CA ALA A 182 -0.57 -15.16 13.57
C ALA A 182 -0.50 -14.53 14.97
N VAL A 183 -0.41 -13.21 15.02
CA VAL A 183 -0.36 -12.42 16.26
C VAL A 183 -1.56 -11.49 16.31
N GLU A 184 -2.03 -11.13 17.51
CA GLU A 184 -3.17 -10.21 17.67
C GLU A 184 -2.72 -8.73 17.54
N ALA A 185 -1.46 -8.44 17.83
CA ALA A 185 -0.91 -7.10 17.77
C ALA A 185 0.62 -7.11 17.61
N ILE A 186 1.15 -6.02 17.05
CA ILE A 186 2.56 -5.76 16.86
C ILE A 186 3.09 -4.87 17.99
N GLY A 187 4.14 -5.35 18.64
CA GLY A 187 4.87 -4.62 19.68
C GLY A 187 4.10 -4.43 20.98
N GLY A 188 4.77 -3.84 21.99
CA GLY A 188 4.16 -3.57 23.30
C GLY A 188 3.06 -2.49 23.30
N GLU A 189 2.91 -1.79 22.18
CA GLU A 189 1.97 -0.67 22.00
C GLU A 189 0.58 -1.14 21.55
N GLY A 190 0.45 -2.40 21.11
CA GLY A 190 -0.84 -2.99 20.77
C GLY A 190 -1.40 -2.54 19.42
N VAL A 191 -0.54 -2.24 18.43
CA VAL A 191 -1.01 -1.98 17.05
C VAL A 191 -1.61 -3.27 16.50
N PRO A 192 -2.87 -3.30 16.01
CA PRO A 192 -3.46 -4.53 15.47
C PRO A 192 -2.59 -5.14 14.36
N ALA A 193 -2.70 -6.46 14.17
CA ALA A 193 -1.91 -7.19 13.18
C ALA A 193 -2.75 -7.85 12.08
N ASP A 194 -4.07 -7.86 12.19
CA ASP A 194 -4.99 -8.46 11.22
C ASP A 194 -6.01 -7.45 10.66
N GLY A 195 -6.47 -7.70 9.44
CA GLY A 195 -7.51 -6.90 8.78
C GLY A 195 -7.10 -5.44 8.56
N LEU A 196 -5.81 -5.17 8.38
CA LEU A 196 -5.28 -3.81 8.36
C LEU A 196 -5.51 -3.13 7.02
N THR A 197 -6.02 -1.90 7.08
CA THR A 197 -6.26 -1.05 5.92
C THR A 197 -5.57 0.30 6.10
N ARG A 198 -5.53 1.11 5.03
CA ARG A 198 -5.01 2.49 5.13
C ARG A 198 -5.81 3.36 6.12
N ALA A 199 -7.09 3.04 6.36
CA ALA A 199 -7.95 3.78 7.29
C ALA A 199 -7.53 3.60 8.76
N ASP A 200 -6.80 2.53 9.08
CA ASP A 200 -6.29 2.31 10.43
C ASP A 200 -5.09 3.21 10.78
N PHE A 201 -4.53 3.89 9.77
CA PHE A 201 -3.31 4.72 9.89
C PHE A 201 -3.52 6.17 9.46
N GLU A 202 -4.77 6.67 9.47
CA GLU A 202 -5.08 8.07 9.12
C GLU A 202 -4.32 9.08 9.99
N ASN A 203 -4.00 8.73 11.23
CA ASN A 203 -3.25 9.59 12.16
C ASN A 203 -1.77 9.74 11.82
N VAL A 204 -1.24 8.90 10.93
CA VAL A 204 0.14 8.99 10.40
C VAL A 204 0.15 9.14 8.89
N THR A 205 -0.98 9.56 8.31
CA THR A 205 -1.10 9.84 6.87
C THR A 205 -1.16 11.36 6.67
N PRO A 206 -0.32 11.95 5.79
CA PRO A 206 -0.37 13.39 5.55
C PRO A 206 -1.66 13.74 4.80
N LEU A 207 -2.29 14.86 5.14
CA LEU A 207 -3.59 15.27 4.55
C LEU A 207 -3.56 15.38 3.02
N ILE A 208 -2.38 15.53 2.43
CA ILE A 208 -2.12 15.31 1.01
C ILE A 208 -0.95 14.32 0.91
N LEU A 209 -1.20 13.17 0.29
CA LEU A 209 -0.19 12.16 -0.04
C LEU A 209 -0.14 12.05 -1.56
N VAL A 210 0.94 12.52 -2.17
CA VAL A 210 1.18 12.32 -3.60
C VAL A 210 1.78 10.93 -3.82
N GLU A 211 1.17 10.16 -4.73
CA GLU A 211 1.58 8.81 -5.09
C GLU A 211 2.14 8.71 -6.52
N ALA A 212 1.81 9.66 -7.39
CA ALA A 212 2.50 9.91 -8.65
C ALA A 212 2.61 11.42 -8.91
N PRO A 213 3.77 11.92 -9.35
CA PRO A 213 5.03 11.19 -9.51
C PRO A 213 5.64 10.79 -8.16
N VAL A 214 6.61 9.90 -8.19
CA VAL A 214 7.46 9.55 -7.04
C VAL A 214 8.77 10.35 -7.07
N PRO A 215 9.44 10.57 -5.92
CA PRO A 215 10.70 11.29 -5.89
C PRO A 215 11.75 10.73 -6.86
N GLY A 216 12.41 11.63 -7.60
CA GLY A 216 13.43 11.29 -8.59
C GLY A 216 12.89 10.79 -9.94
N ALA A 217 11.57 10.60 -10.08
CA ALA A 217 10.96 10.14 -11.32
C ALA A 217 11.29 11.07 -12.50
N THR A 218 11.50 10.46 -13.67
CA THR A 218 11.54 11.20 -14.94
C THR A 218 10.13 11.41 -15.45
N VAL A 219 9.72 12.67 -15.63
CA VAL A 219 8.39 13.07 -16.09
C VAL A 219 8.47 13.88 -17.39
N SER A 220 7.43 13.77 -18.20
CA SER A 220 7.24 14.53 -19.44
C SER A 220 5.85 15.17 -19.43
N SER A 221 5.57 16.13 -20.32
CA SER A 221 4.23 16.71 -20.44
C SER A 221 3.27 15.80 -21.23
N PRO A 222 2.04 15.54 -20.76
CA PRO A 222 1.50 15.95 -19.46
C PRO A 222 2.05 15.10 -18.30
N VAL A 223 2.22 15.73 -17.14
CA VAL A 223 2.63 15.06 -15.89
C VAL A 223 1.39 14.47 -15.22
N GLU A 224 1.39 13.18 -14.93
CA GLU A 224 0.37 12.56 -14.09
C GLU A 224 0.62 12.95 -12.63
N LEU A 225 -0.34 13.66 -12.02
CA LEU A 225 -0.36 13.96 -10.60
C LEU A 225 -1.53 13.22 -9.96
N SER A 226 -1.24 12.25 -9.10
CA SER A 226 -2.26 11.44 -8.42
C SER A 226 -1.87 11.08 -6.99
N GLY A 227 -2.87 10.75 -6.17
CA GLY A 227 -2.67 10.40 -4.78
C GLY A 227 -3.96 10.42 -3.97
N THR A 228 -3.83 10.59 -2.66
CA THR A 228 -4.96 10.69 -1.71
C THR A 228 -4.91 11.98 -0.94
N ALA A 229 -6.08 12.53 -0.61
CA ALA A 229 -6.20 13.75 0.16
C ALA A 229 -7.42 13.75 1.09
N ASN A 230 -7.31 14.50 2.18
CA ASN A 230 -8.40 14.85 3.09
C ASN A 230 -8.30 16.35 3.39
N THR A 231 -8.67 17.16 2.40
CA THR A 231 -8.55 18.63 2.43
C THR A 231 -9.92 19.31 2.50
N PHE A 232 -9.93 20.61 2.82
CA PHE A 232 -11.15 21.40 2.80
C PHE A 232 -11.78 21.43 1.40
N GLU A 233 -13.08 21.10 1.32
CA GLU A 233 -13.85 21.03 0.06
C GLU A 233 -13.25 20.10 -1.01
N ALA A 234 -12.41 19.13 -0.59
CA ALA A 234 -11.68 18.22 -1.47
C ALA A 234 -10.72 18.92 -2.44
N ASN A 235 -10.37 20.20 -2.19
CA ASN A 235 -9.50 20.96 -3.08
C ASN A 235 -8.03 20.58 -2.86
N VAL A 236 -7.31 20.31 -3.96
CA VAL A 236 -5.87 20.11 -3.95
C VAL A 236 -5.26 21.06 -4.97
N ARG A 237 -4.51 22.06 -4.50
CA ARG A 237 -3.73 22.96 -5.35
C ARG A 237 -2.42 22.28 -5.71
N TYR A 238 -1.89 22.62 -6.87
CA TYR A 238 -0.57 22.17 -7.28
C TYR A 238 0.21 23.25 -8.01
N THR A 239 1.53 23.18 -7.88
CA THR A 239 2.49 23.90 -8.72
C THR A 239 3.55 22.93 -9.21
N ILE A 240 4.03 23.14 -10.44
CA ILE A 240 5.20 22.44 -10.98
C ILE A 240 6.24 23.50 -11.30
N THR A 241 7.42 23.38 -10.71
CA THR A 241 8.48 24.37 -10.83
C THR A 241 9.77 23.76 -11.37
N GLY A 242 10.51 24.53 -12.18
CA GLY A 242 11.89 24.22 -12.54
C GLY A 242 12.86 24.53 -11.39
N ALA A 243 14.09 24.00 -11.47
CA ALA A 243 15.13 24.22 -10.46
C ALA A 243 15.50 25.70 -10.23
N ASP A 244 15.22 26.58 -11.19
CA ASP A 244 15.43 28.03 -11.10
C ASP A 244 14.23 28.80 -10.51
N GLY A 245 13.19 28.07 -10.08
CA GLY A 245 11.94 28.63 -9.56
C GLY A 245 10.95 29.05 -10.64
N THR A 246 11.22 28.79 -11.92
CA THR A 246 10.25 29.04 -12.99
C THR A 246 9.01 28.17 -12.78
N VAL A 247 7.83 28.78 -12.70
CA VAL A 247 6.56 28.06 -12.65
C VAL A 247 6.24 27.53 -14.05
N LEU A 248 6.11 26.22 -14.16
CA LEU A 248 5.82 25.48 -15.39
C LEU A 248 4.34 25.06 -15.46
N ALA A 249 3.68 24.94 -14.31
CA ALA A 249 2.24 24.77 -14.20
C ALA A 249 1.77 25.26 -12.82
N ASP A 250 0.55 25.77 -12.75
CA ASP A 250 -0.18 26.14 -11.53
C ASP A 250 -1.65 25.81 -11.77
N GLY A 251 -2.25 25.02 -10.88
CA GLY A 251 -3.61 24.60 -11.04
C GLY A 251 -4.19 23.94 -9.80
N PHE A 252 -5.35 23.33 -9.96
CA PHE A 252 -5.99 22.58 -8.90
C PHE A 252 -6.69 21.37 -9.47
N THR A 253 -6.93 20.39 -8.59
CA THR A 253 -7.80 19.26 -8.83
C THR A 253 -8.74 19.09 -7.63
N THR A 254 -9.64 18.12 -7.73
CA THR A 254 -10.59 17.80 -6.67
C THR A 254 -10.48 16.32 -6.34
N ALA A 255 -10.27 16.01 -5.06
CA ALA A 255 -10.33 14.65 -4.57
C ALA A 255 -11.78 14.12 -4.60
N THR A 256 -11.94 12.79 -4.62
CA THR A 256 -13.26 12.16 -4.65
C THR A 256 -14.08 12.35 -3.36
N ALA A 257 -13.41 12.77 -2.28
CA ALA A 257 -13.99 13.15 -1.00
C ALA A 257 -13.14 14.27 -0.37
N GLY A 258 -13.71 14.96 0.62
CA GLY A 258 -13.04 16.04 1.35
C GLY A 258 -13.53 16.10 2.79
N THR A 259 -13.02 17.07 3.55
CA THR A 259 -13.29 17.36 4.96
C THR A 259 -13.79 16.17 5.79
N GLY A 260 -12.86 15.46 6.41
CA GLY A 260 -13.15 14.35 7.31
C GLY A 260 -13.41 13.03 6.59
N THR A 261 -13.11 12.94 5.30
CA THR A 261 -13.13 11.69 4.53
C THR A 261 -12.03 11.74 3.49
N TRP A 262 -11.17 10.72 3.49
CA TRP A 262 -10.12 10.57 2.50
C TRP A 262 -10.69 10.27 1.12
N GLY A 263 -10.21 10.99 0.12
CA GLY A 263 -10.53 10.78 -1.28
C GLY A 263 -9.26 10.63 -2.11
N THR A 264 -9.38 10.00 -3.27
CA THR A 264 -8.32 9.95 -4.28
C THR A 264 -8.42 11.16 -5.21
N PHE A 265 -7.30 11.61 -5.75
CA PHE A 265 -7.26 12.59 -6.84
C PHE A 265 -6.35 12.08 -7.96
N SER A 266 -6.63 12.51 -9.20
CA SER A 266 -5.80 12.26 -10.37
C SER A 266 -6.04 13.36 -11.40
N VAL A 267 -4.98 13.93 -11.95
CA VAL A 267 -5.02 14.97 -12.98
C VAL A 267 -3.80 14.86 -13.89
N GLU A 268 -4.00 15.08 -15.19
CA GLU A 268 -2.93 15.26 -16.16
C GLU A 268 -2.61 16.76 -16.26
N VAL A 269 -1.36 17.14 -16.01
CA VAL A 269 -0.91 18.54 -15.96
C VAL A 269 0.00 18.84 -17.14
N ASP A 270 -0.48 19.67 -18.06
CA ASP A 270 0.35 20.19 -19.15
C ASP A 270 1.41 21.16 -18.62
N LEU A 271 2.66 20.97 -19.04
CA LEU A 271 3.77 21.87 -18.69
C LEU A 271 3.91 22.97 -19.73
N GLU A 272 4.16 24.19 -19.27
CA GLU A 272 4.57 25.29 -20.14
C GLU A 272 5.95 25.02 -20.75
N GLY A 273 6.01 25.00 -22.08
CA GLY A 273 7.26 24.82 -22.83
C GLY A 273 7.71 23.35 -22.91
N ARG A 274 9.03 23.15 -22.86
CA ARG A 274 9.68 21.83 -22.90
C ARG A 274 10.83 21.83 -21.89
N PRO A 275 10.51 21.82 -20.57
CA PRO A 275 11.52 21.90 -19.54
C PRO A 275 12.46 20.68 -19.62
N THR A 276 13.71 20.88 -19.20
CA THR A 276 14.72 19.83 -19.07
C THR A 276 15.46 20.04 -17.75
N GLY A 277 15.99 18.99 -17.14
CA GLY A 277 16.73 19.10 -15.88
C GLY A 277 15.86 18.71 -14.69
N THR A 278 16.05 19.34 -13.54
CA THR A 278 15.31 19.01 -12.31
C THR A 278 14.19 20.02 -12.03
N GLY A 279 13.21 19.59 -11.25
CA GLY A 279 12.12 20.42 -10.77
C GLY A 279 11.43 19.81 -9.58
N THR A 280 10.33 20.43 -9.15
CA THR A 280 9.50 19.98 -8.05
C THR A 280 8.04 20.03 -8.46
N VAL A 281 7.32 18.94 -8.18
CA VAL A 281 5.85 18.93 -8.15
C VAL A 281 5.43 19.10 -6.70
N THR A 282 4.68 20.17 -6.42
CA THR A 282 4.20 20.49 -5.09
C THR A 282 2.68 20.42 -5.10
N ALA A 283 2.10 19.62 -4.20
CA ALA A 283 0.66 19.61 -3.94
C ALA A 283 0.40 20.19 -2.56
N PHE A 284 -0.60 21.05 -2.42
CA PHE A 284 -0.88 21.75 -1.16
C PHE A 284 -2.37 22.11 -1.04
N GLU A 285 -2.76 22.48 0.17
CA GLU A 285 -4.06 23.08 0.48
C GLU A 285 -3.88 24.59 0.68
N GLU A 286 -4.83 25.38 0.21
CA GLU A 286 -4.85 26.82 0.49
C GLU A 286 -5.60 27.07 1.80
N SER A 287 -4.94 27.71 2.76
CA SER A 287 -5.51 28.08 4.05
C SER A 287 -6.71 29.00 3.88
N ALA A 288 -7.87 28.58 4.41
CA ALA A 288 -9.07 29.41 4.42
C ALA A 288 -8.95 30.67 5.30
N GLU A 289 -7.93 30.73 6.17
CA GLU A 289 -7.69 31.88 7.04
C GLU A 289 -6.99 33.04 6.30
N ASP A 290 -5.98 32.73 5.49
CA ASP A 290 -5.07 33.73 4.94
C ASP A 290 -4.56 33.46 3.51
N GLY A 291 -4.98 32.36 2.88
CA GLY A 291 -4.56 31.97 1.53
C GLY A 291 -3.13 31.43 1.45
N SER A 292 -2.47 31.17 2.59
CA SER A 292 -1.15 30.54 2.60
C SER A 292 -1.21 29.06 2.20
N ALA A 293 -0.12 28.54 1.62
CA ALA A 293 0.00 27.11 1.38
C ALA A 293 0.19 26.36 2.71
N VAL A 294 -0.63 25.34 2.93
CA VAL A 294 -0.57 24.42 4.07
C VAL A 294 -0.66 22.98 3.57
N ASN A 295 -0.31 22.00 4.41
CA ASN A 295 -0.31 20.58 4.05
C ASN A 295 0.49 20.29 2.77
N GLU A 296 1.61 21.00 2.60
CA GLU A 296 2.45 20.93 1.42
C GLU A 296 3.15 19.57 1.30
N TYR A 297 3.11 19.00 0.11
CA TYR A 297 3.77 17.75 -0.23
C TYR A 297 4.63 17.95 -1.48
N ASP A 298 5.94 18.00 -1.26
CA ASP A 298 6.94 18.19 -2.31
C ASP A 298 7.46 16.86 -2.86
N VAL A 299 7.50 16.78 -4.19
CA VAL A 299 8.07 15.68 -4.97
C VAL A 299 9.13 16.21 -5.93
N PRO A 300 10.43 16.00 -5.66
CA PRO A 300 11.47 16.33 -6.62
C PRO A 300 11.40 15.39 -7.84
N VAL A 301 11.50 15.95 -9.05
CA VAL A 301 11.40 15.21 -10.32
C VAL A 301 12.50 15.62 -11.31
N ARG A 302 12.64 14.84 -12.38
CA ARG A 302 13.50 15.14 -13.53
C ARG A 302 12.63 15.30 -14.79
N PHE A 303 12.79 16.40 -15.52
CA PHE A 303 12.12 16.59 -16.81
C PHE A 303 12.90 15.90 -17.93
N GLY A 304 12.22 15.00 -18.64
CA GLY A 304 12.76 14.18 -19.73
C GLY A 304 12.20 14.50 -21.11
#